data_AF-A0A9D8MU15-F1
#
_entry.id   AF-A0A9D8MU15-F1
#
_cell.length_a   1.000
_cell.length_b   1.000
_cell.length_c   1.000
_cell.angle_alpha   90.00
_cell.angle_beta   90.00
_cell.angle_gamma   90.00
#
_symmetry.space_group_name_H-M   'P 1'
#
loop_
_entity.id
_entity.type
_entity.pdbx_description
1 polymer ?
#
loop_
_entity_poly.entity_id
_entity_poly.type
_entity_poly.pdbx_seq_one_letter_code
_entity_poly.pdbx_strand_id
1 'polypeptide(L)'
;GYLWLSTISPSLISYELSKAYSQGMRNQWIINVGDIKPAEEELEFCMDLAWDINSWKPEDAYKYTRAWAARTFGEEYADEISEIKLAYYRLGIAAKPEHVHLCYFDHSNAQIDARIAEYQDIYNKVVALRSRIPSSLRNAYYELIEYPVCGCADQNIKILRGRQSFVYAWAGQGEKALSYAAAAQSAFDEIVTMTNRYNTAIAGGKWNYMMSYKPNNMSQHLMPSVATSADVGAIESTIVQPDITILPGGSYRSASSSVVSLTGLGLAGSTATVWPLDLTAYTSCSQAPYAEYTLPVQKGLNVIQVRCLPTFPLNKSYDLRVGISIDGNTPSVLSVKTTAMTTPWDETVVQGYMRAAVHYESTKDQTVAVRVYFMDPGATVCALASIPFGSDEEDLTTTLLTNADFEYNSSGALNPQGNTGRGVPKGWTTSGKMKGNSWGVNQDAKQIYGVNAYWATSTPMPEAYELSQTIPASKIEPGTYLVSCLLGVLKDKLGTCRLFANNNVQYYGKEEDYVYDVFTSSETRSFASYVGSGDGRMILKPMEVIVTVAEGESLKLGIRTSNHRGDGSRVTSNNHGCFKVDHFRIQRIDAEDATAIDNTSKTHNTHETYDLGGRKMGNGRLQSGIYIKDG
;
A
#
# COMPACT_ATOMS: atom_id res chain seq x y z
N GLY A 1 10.59 -12.59 -2.24
CA GLY A 1 10.48 -13.68 -3.24
C GLY A 1 9.07 -14.24 -3.16
N TYR A 2 8.49 -14.61 -4.29
CA TYR A 2 7.17 -15.23 -4.38
C TYR A 2 7.38 -16.70 -4.78
N LEU A 3 6.86 -17.62 -3.97
CA LEU A 3 7.15 -19.05 -4.06
C LEU A 3 5.89 -19.91 -3.91
N TRP A 4 4.73 -19.30 -3.66
CA TRP A 4 3.52 -20.02 -3.33
C TRP A 4 2.63 -20.24 -4.54
N LEU A 5 2.25 -19.16 -5.24
CA LEU A 5 1.28 -19.21 -6.34
C LEU A 5 1.78 -18.44 -7.56
N SER A 6 1.54 -18.98 -8.76
CA SER A 6 1.82 -18.29 -10.01
C SER A 6 0.71 -17.28 -10.32
N THR A 7 1.09 -16.01 -10.54
CA THR A 7 0.17 -14.91 -10.89
C THR A 7 0.71 -14.14 -12.11
N ILE A 8 1.39 -14.85 -13.01
CA ILE A 8 2.00 -14.28 -14.21
C ILE A 8 1.05 -14.51 -15.38
N SER A 9 0.47 -13.44 -15.93
CA SER A 9 -0.55 -13.58 -16.97
C SER A 9 0.06 -13.99 -18.32
N PRO A 10 -0.68 -14.73 -19.17
CA PRO A 10 -0.32 -14.93 -20.56
C PRO A 10 -0.01 -13.63 -21.30
N SER A 11 -0.76 -12.55 -21.03
CA SER A 11 -0.48 -11.23 -21.63
C SER A 11 0.91 -10.70 -21.27
N LEU A 12 1.36 -10.84 -20.01
CA LEU A 12 2.70 -10.42 -19.61
C LEU A 12 3.79 -11.29 -20.24
N ILE A 13 3.58 -12.61 -20.25
CA ILE A 13 4.53 -13.58 -20.86
C ILE A 13 4.69 -13.28 -22.35
N SER A 14 3.59 -13.17 -23.08
CA SER A 14 3.60 -12.89 -24.52
C SER A 14 4.25 -11.55 -24.83
N TYR A 15 3.93 -10.51 -24.06
CA TYR A 15 4.54 -9.20 -24.23
C TYR A 15 6.05 -9.25 -24.07
N GLU A 16 6.57 -9.79 -22.96
CA GLU A 16 8.01 -9.82 -22.69
C GLU A 16 8.78 -10.76 -23.64
N LEU A 17 8.24 -11.94 -23.95
CA LEU A 17 8.89 -12.88 -24.88
C LEU A 17 8.86 -12.38 -26.33
N SER A 18 7.77 -11.74 -26.77
CA SER A 18 7.70 -11.11 -28.10
C SER A 18 8.72 -9.98 -28.23
N LYS A 19 8.91 -9.17 -27.18
CA LYS A 19 9.98 -8.17 -27.14
C LYS A 19 11.35 -8.83 -27.28
N ALA A 20 11.65 -9.85 -26.47
CA ALA A 20 12.93 -10.58 -26.55
C ALA A 20 13.19 -11.15 -27.96
N TYR A 21 12.18 -11.78 -28.57
CA TYR A 21 12.27 -12.33 -29.92
C TYR A 21 12.55 -11.25 -30.98
N SER A 22 11.89 -10.09 -30.86
CA SER A 22 12.12 -8.93 -31.74
C SER A 22 13.54 -8.39 -31.65
N GLN A 23 14.17 -8.51 -30.47
CA GLN A 23 15.55 -8.10 -30.22
C GLN A 23 16.59 -9.19 -30.57
N GLY A 24 16.18 -10.27 -31.24
CA GLY A 24 17.07 -11.33 -31.71
C GLY A 24 17.41 -12.41 -30.68
N MET A 25 16.79 -12.40 -29.51
CA MET A 25 16.97 -13.45 -28.48
C MET A 25 16.15 -14.69 -28.85
N ARG A 26 16.60 -15.48 -29.84
CA ARG A 26 15.81 -16.58 -30.45
C ARG A 26 16.38 -17.99 -30.23
N ASN A 27 17.60 -18.11 -29.72
CA ASN A 27 18.31 -19.39 -29.69
C ASN A 27 17.99 -20.25 -28.47
N GLN A 28 17.76 -19.62 -27.31
CA GLN A 28 17.53 -20.34 -26.05
C GLN A 28 16.71 -19.47 -25.10
N TRP A 29 15.59 -20.02 -24.64
CA TRP A 29 14.81 -19.49 -23.51
C TRP A 29 14.81 -20.52 -22.38
N ILE A 30 15.17 -20.09 -21.17
CA ILE A 30 15.13 -20.91 -19.96
C ILE A 30 14.19 -20.22 -19.00
N ILE A 31 13.10 -20.90 -18.65
CA ILE A 31 12.06 -20.38 -17.75
C ILE A 31 12.19 -21.08 -16.40
N ASN A 32 12.39 -20.32 -15.33
CA ASN A 32 12.35 -20.85 -13.98
C ASN A 32 10.89 -20.98 -13.54
N VAL A 33 10.46 -22.21 -13.25
CA VAL A 33 9.09 -22.55 -12.84
C VAL A 33 8.99 -23.00 -11.38
N GLY A 34 10.03 -22.77 -10.57
CA GLY A 34 10.08 -23.24 -9.20
C GLY A 34 9.85 -24.76 -9.11
N ASP A 35 8.85 -25.16 -8.34
CA ASP A 35 8.46 -26.55 -8.10
C ASP A 35 7.61 -27.17 -9.24
N ILE A 36 7.52 -26.49 -10.39
CA ILE A 36 6.64 -26.79 -11.54
C ILE A 36 5.17 -26.50 -11.22
N LYS A 37 4.61 -27.07 -10.15
CA LYS A 37 3.27 -26.75 -9.67
C LYS A 37 3.33 -25.53 -8.72
N PRO A 38 2.35 -24.59 -8.77
CA PRO A 38 1.12 -24.60 -9.55
C PRO A 38 1.19 -23.61 -10.74
N ALA A 39 2.21 -23.74 -11.61
CA ALA A 39 2.43 -22.87 -12.77
C ALA A 39 2.21 -23.59 -14.12
N GLU A 40 1.33 -24.59 -14.16
CA GLU A 40 1.15 -25.49 -15.30
C GLU A 40 0.67 -24.76 -16.57
N GLU A 41 -0.34 -23.89 -16.45
CA GLU A 41 -0.88 -23.10 -17.58
C GLU A 41 0.17 -22.13 -18.12
N GLU A 42 0.88 -21.43 -17.23
CA GLU A 42 1.90 -20.45 -17.61
C GLU A 42 3.11 -21.13 -18.27
N LEU A 43 3.50 -22.31 -17.78
CA LEU A 43 4.56 -23.12 -18.38
C LEU A 43 4.16 -23.61 -19.78
N GLU A 44 2.95 -24.17 -19.94
CA GLU A 44 2.43 -24.57 -21.25
C GLU A 44 2.45 -23.39 -22.22
N PHE A 45 1.99 -22.22 -21.78
CA PHE A 45 1.98 -21.02 -22.59
C PHE A 45 3.39 -20.56 -23.03
N CYS A 46 4.38 -20.64 -22.13
CA CYS A 46 5.76 -20.34 -22.48
C CYS A 46 6.29 -21.29 -23.57
N MET A 47 5.93 -22.57 -23.51
CA MET A 47 6.37 -23.58 -24.49
C MET A 47 5.67 -23.39 -25.84
N ASP A 48 4.38 -23.03 -25.85
CA ASP A 48 3.65 -22.69 -27.08
C ASP A 48 4.29 -21.51 -27.82
N LEU A 49 4.69 -20.45 -27.08
CA LEU A 49 5.39 -19.31 -27.66
C LEU A 49 6.82 -19.62 -28.09
N ALA A 50 7.51 -20.53 -27.39
CA ALA A 50 8.85 -20.97 -27.80
C ALA A 50 8.80 -21.78 -29.10
N TRP A 51 7.72 -22.55 -29.31
CA TRP A 51 7.48 -23.28 -30.56
C TRP A 51 7.10 -22.36 -31.71
N ASP A 52 6.11 -21.47 -31.49
CA ASP A 52 5.70 -20.46 -32.45
C ASP A 52 5.34 -19.15 -31.75
N ILE A 53 6.23 -18.17 -31.85
CA ILE A 53 6.06 -16.84 -31.24
C ILE A 53 4.85 -16.08 -31.79
N ASN A 54 4.30 -16.47 -32.95
CA ASN A 54 3.14 -15.82 -33.55
C ASN A 54 1.81 -16.49 -33.18
N SER A 55 1.83 -17.62 -32.46
CA SER A 55 0.63 -18.36 -32.05
C SER A 55 -0.27 -17.55 -31.11
N TRP A 56 0.33 -16.78 -30.21
CA TRP A 56 -0.34 -15.94 -29.23
C TRP A 56 0.33 -14.58 -29.09
N LYS A 57 0.08 -13.70 -30.07
CA LYS A 57 0.61 -12.33 -30.07
C LYS A 57 0.08 -11.53 -28.87
N PRO A 58 0.79 -10.48 -28.41
CA PRO A 58 0.39 -9.73 -27.22
C PRO A 58 -1.05 -9.19 -27.25
N GLU A 59 -1.55 -8.86 -28.43
CA GLU A 59 -2.93 -8.39 -28.66
C GLU A 59 -3.99 -9.45 -28.35
N ASP A 60 -3.64 -10.74 -28.51
CA ASP A 60 -4.56 -11.88 -28.39
C ASP A 60 -4.23 -12.81 -27.21
N ALA A 61 -3.09 -12.61 -26.55
CA ALA A 61 -2.58 -13.50 -25.50
C ALA A 61 -3.57 -13.73 -24.34
N TYR A 62 -4.41 -12.74 -24.01
CA TYR A 62 -5.44 -12.88 -22.97
C TYR A 62 -6.49 -13.96 -23.30
N LYS A 63 -6.66 -14.32 -24.58
CA LYS A 63 -7.59 -15.37 -25.03
C LYS A 63 -7.05 -16.78 -24.80
N TYR A 64 -5.75 -16.93 -24.49
CA TYR A 64 -5.12 -18.22 -24.26
C TYR A 64 -5.81 -19.00 -23.13
N THR A 65 -6.10 -18.33 -22.01
CA THR A 65 -6.70 -18.96 -20.84
C THR A 65 -8.04 -19.63 -21.17
N ARG A 66 -8.89 -19.03 -22.00
CA ARG A 66 -10.12 -19.68 -22.50
C ARG A 66 -9.81 -20.91 -23.34
N ALA A 67 -8.89 -20.79 -24.29
CA ALA A 67 -8.51 -21.89 -25.18
C ALA A 67 -7.92 -23.07 -24.40
N TRP A 68 -7.09 -22.79 -23.40
CA TRP A 68 -6.55 -23.77 -22.48
C TRP A 68 -7.65 -24.42 -21.63
N ALA A 69 -8.56 -23.62 -21.05
CA ALA A 69 -9.67 -24.13 -20.25
C ALA A 69 -10.60 -25.04 -21.07
N ALA A 70 -10.88 -24.71 -22.33
CA ALA A 70 -11.67 -25.54 -23.23
C ALA A 70 -11.02 -26.91 -23.48
N ARG A 71 -9.69 -26.97 -23.63
CA ARG A 71 -8.94 -28.23 -23.79
C ARG A 71 -8.91 -29.06 -22.50
N THR A 72 -8.78 -28.40 -21.35
CA THR A 72 -8.56 -29.06 -20.06
C THR A 72 -9.87 -29.49 -19.39
N PHE A 73 -10.89 -28.64 -19.42
CA PHE A 73 -12.16 -28.84 -18.70
C PHE A 73 -13.36 -29.04 -19.62
N GLY A 74 -13.26 -28.66 -20.89
CA GLY A 74 -14.33 -28.73 -21.88
C GLY A 74 -14.96 -27.36 -22.16
N GLU A 75 -15.60 -27.23 -23.32
CA GLU A 75 -16.16 -25.97 -23.83
C GLU A 75 -17.20 -25.36 -22.87
N GLU A 76 -17.96 -26.21 -22.17
CA GLU A 76 -19.03 -25.79 -21.24
C GLU A 76 -18.52 -24.89 -20.10
N TYR A 77 -17.26 -25.04 -19.67
CA TYR A 77 -16.71 -24.32 -18.51
C TYR A 77 -15.66 -23.28 -18.91
N ALA A 78 -15.28 -23.23 -20.19
CA ALA A 78 -14.12 -22.47 -20.66
C ALA A 78 -14.26 -20.96 -20.43
N ASP A 79 -15.44 -20.39 -20.68
CA ASP A 79 -15.70 -18.96 -20.52
C ASP A 79 -15.67 -18.54 -19.04
N GLU A 80 -16.35 -19.28 -18.16
CA GLU A 80 -16.36 -19.00 -16.72
C GLU A 80 -14.96 -19.13 -16.10
N ILE A 81 -14.21 -20.19 -16.45
CA ILE A 81 -12.83 -20.37 -15.99
C ILE A 81 -11.93 -19.24 -16.51
N SER A 82 -12.09 -18.83 -17.76
CA SER A 82 -11.33 -17.73 -18.34
C SER A 82 -11.59 -16.41 -17.62
N GLU A 83 -12.86 -16.11 -17.31
CA GLU A 83 -13.24 -14.90 -16.57
C GLU A 83 -12.56 -14.87 -15.18
N ILE A 84 -12.66 -15.98 -14.44
CA ILE A 84 -12.03 -16.16 -13.13
C ILE A 84 -10.52 -15.92 -13.21
N LYS A 85 -9.85 -16.59 -14.15
CA LYS A 85 -8.39 -16.55 -14.29
C LYS A 85 -7.88 -15.19 -14.76
N LEU A 86 -8.57 -14.51 -15.67
CA LEU A 86 -8.21 -13.15 -16.08
C LEU A 86 -8.30 -12.15 -14.91
N ALA A 87 -9.35 -12.26 -14.09
CA ALA A 87 -9.47 -11.48 -12.87
C ALA A 87 -8.36 -11.82 -11.84
N TYR A 88 -8.10 -13.11 -11.61
CA TYR A 88 -7.01 -13.60 -10.76
C TYR A 88 -5.65 -13.01 -11.15
N TYR A 89 -5.33 -13.04 -12.45
CA TYR A 89 -4.08 -12.48 -12.97
C TYR A 89 -3.99 -10.97 -12.77
N ARG A 90 -5.04 -10.22 -13.13
CA ARG A 90 -5.07 -8.76 -12.93
C ARG A 90 -4.86 -8.40 -11.46
N LEU A 91 -5.58 -9.06 -10.56
CA LEU A 91 -5.47 -8.82 -9.11
C LEU A 91 -4.08 -9.18 -8.58
N GLY A 92 -3.46 -10.25 -9.09
CA GLY A 92 -2.11 -10.69 -8.76
C GLY A 92 -0.98 -9.85 -9.35
N ILE A 93 -1.22 -9.01 -10.36
CA ILE A 93 -0.25 -8.00 -10.83
C ILE A 93 -0.13 -6.85 -9.82
N ALA A 94 -1.25 -6.40 -9.25
CA ALA A 94 -1.29 -5.29 -8.30
C ALA A 94 -0.68 -5.61 -6.94
N ALA A 95 -0.73 -6.87 -6.53
CA ALA A 95 0.04 -7.40 -5.41
C ALA A 95 0.10 -8.92 -5.52
N LYS A 96 1.31 -9.47 -5.56
CA LYS A 96 1.52 -10.92 -5.39
C LYS A 96 0.98 -11.34 -4.01
N PRO A 97 0.42 -12.56 -3.84
CA PRO A 97 -0.14 -12.99 -2.57
C PRO A 97 0.87 -12.88 -1.40
N GLU A 98 2.15 -13.08 -1.66
CA GLU A 98 3.23 -12.94 -0.68
C GLU A 98 3.60 -11.47 -0.39
N HIS A 99 3.29 -10.55 -1.30
CA HIS A 99 3.67 -9.14 -1.21
C HIS A 99 2.52 -8.24 -0.75
N VAL A 100 1.30 -8.75 -0.61
CA VAL A 100 0.12 -7.93 -0.27
C VAL A 100 0.30 -7.15 1.05
N HIS A 101 1.08 -7.68 1.99
CA HIS A 101 1.39 -7.03 3.27
C HIS A 101 2.24 -5.77 3.14
N LEU A 102 2.94 -5.60 2.01
CA LEU A 102 3.76 -4.43 1.68
C LEU A 102 2.99 -3.38 0.85
N CYS A 103 1.80 -3.73 0.36
CA CYS A 103 0.99 -2.88 -0.50
C CYS A 103 -0.02 -2.08 0.33
N TYR A 104 -0.23 -0.81 0.00
CA TYR A 104 -1.13 0.10 0.75
C TYR A 104 -2.30 0.65 -0.08
N PHE A 105 -2.42 0.24 -1.35
CA PHE A 105 -3.58 0.54 -2.22
C PHE A 105 -3.98 2.02 -2.14
N ASP A 106 -3.00 2.86 -2.47
CA ASP A 106 -3.13 4.33 -2.47
C ASP A 106 -3.73 4.92 -1.18
N HIS A 107 -3.51 4.26 -0.04
CA HIS A 107 -4.03 4.63 1.29
C HIS A 107 -5.56 4.70 1.40
N SER A 108 -6.27 3.94 0.56
CA SER A 108 -7.73 3.94 0.52
C SER A 108 -8.32 2.60 1.02
N ASN A 109 -9.07 2.67 2.12
CA ASN A 109 -9.90 1.56 2.59
C ASN A 109 -10.97 1.18 1.58
N ALA A 110 -11.53 2.14 0.83
CA ALA A 110 -12.50 1.85 -0.23
C ALA A 110 -11.87 1.02 -1.35
N GLN A 111 -10.62 1.32 -1.75
CA GLN A 111 -9.89 0.50 -2.71
C GLN A 111 -9.55 -0.90 -2.17
N ILE A 112 -9.20 -1.00 -0.87
CA ILE A 112 -9.02 -2.29 -0.20
C ILE A 112 -10.32 -3.11 -0.23
N ASP A 113 -11.45 -2.48 0.10
CA ASP A 113 -12.78 -3.13 0.12
C ASP A 113 -13.19 -3.58 -1.28
N ALA A 114 -12.99 -2.75 -2.30
CA ALA A 114 -13.23 -3.10 -3.69
C ALA A 114 -12.39 -4.32 -4.12
N ARG A 115 -11.09 -4.32 -3.80
CA ARG A 115 -10.20 -5.45 -4.08
C ARG A 115 -10.66 -6.74 -3.39
N ILE A 116 -11.05 -6.66 -2.12
CA ILE A 116 -11.56 -7.81 -1.37
C ILE A 116 -12.85 -8.33 -2.01
N ALA A 117 -13.76 -7.45 -2.39
CA ALA A 117 -15.01 -7.80 -3.07
C ALA A 117 -14.74 -8.49 -4.42
N GLU A 118 -13.78 -8.00 -5.21
CA GLU A 118 -13.38 -8.63 -6.48
C GLU A 118 -12.78 -10.03 -6.26
N TYR A 119 -11.97 -10.23 -5.21
CA TYR A 119 -11.48 -11.56 -4.85
C TYR A 119 -12.59 -12.49 -4.37
N GLN A 120 -13.54 -11.98 -3.59
CA GLN A 120 -14.68 -12.74 -3.11
C GLN A 120 -15.62 -13.15 -4.25
N ASP A 121 -15.80 -12.29 -5.26
CA ASP A 121 -16.55 -12.63 -6.47
C ASP A 121 -15.95 -13.85 -7.18
N ILE A 122 -14.64 -13.84 -7.47
CA ILE A 122 -13.99 -14.98 -8.13
C ILE A 122 -13.91 -16.21 -7.23
N TYR A 123 -13.76 -16.05 -5.91
CA TYR A 123 -13.85 -17.15 -4.95
C TYR A 123 -15.21 -17.84 -5.04
N ASN A 124 -16.30 -17.07 -4.99
CA ASN A 124 -17.66 -17.60 -5.04
C ASN A 124 -17.96 -18.29 -6.38
N LYS A 125 -17.53 -17.70 -7.49
CA LYS A 125 -17.64 -18.30 -8.84
C LYS A 125 -16.92 -19.65 -8.90
N VAL A 126 -15.69 -19.72 -8.38
CA VAL A 126 -14.90 -20.95 -8.31
C VAL A 126 -15.60 -22.05 -7.51
N VAL A 127 -16.12 -21.72 -6.32
CA VAL A 127 -16.80 -22.69 -5.46
C VAL A 127 -18.11 -23.17 -6.09
N ALA A 128 -18.89 -22.28 -6.71
CA ALA A 128 -20.12 -22.64 -7.39
C ALA A 128 -19.87 -23.60 -8.57
N LEU A 129 -18.85 -23.31 -9.39
CA LEU A 129 -18.49 -24.09 -10.56
C LEU A 129 -18.04 -25.52 -10.21
N ARG A 130 -17.38 -25.72 -9.06
CA ARG A 130 -16.89 -27.04 -8.60
C ARG A 130 -17.94 -28.15 -8.66
N SER A 131 -19.19 -27.84 -8.33
CA SER A 131 -20.28 -28.83 -8.31
C SER A 131 -20.65 -29.34 -9.70
N ARG A 132 -20.47 -28.51 -10.72
CA ARG A 132 -20.76 -28.77 -12.14
C ARG A 132 -19.61 -29.50 -12.83
N ILE A 133 -18.38 -29.36 -12.34
CA ILE A 133 -17.21 -30.05 -12.90
C ILE A 133 -17.38 -31.59 -12.77
N PRO A 134 -17.18 -32.35 -13.87
CA PRO A 134 -17.23 -33.81 -13.87
C PRO A 134 -16.32 -34.41 -12.80
N SER A 135 -16.77 -35.48 -12.14
CA SER A 135 -16.05 -36.10 -11.02
C SER A 135 -14.60 -36.50 -11.36
N SER A 136 -14.36 -36.93 -12.59
CA SER A 136 -13.03 -37.26 -13.12
C SER A 136 -12.06 -36.06 -13.19
N LEU A 137 -12.59 -34.84 -13.35
CA LEU A 137 -11.80 -33.60 -13.47
C LEU A 137 -11.73 -32.80 -12.17
N ARG A 138 -12.46 -33.18 -11.11
CA ARG A 138 -12.51 -32.40 -9.86
C ARG A 138 -11.16 -32.23 -9.16
N ASN A 139 -10.27 -33.23 -9.25
CA ASN A 139 -8.92 -33.09 -8.69
C ASN A 139 -8.09 -32.07 -9.49
N ALA A 140 -8.17 -32.10 -10.83
CA ALA A 140 -7.51 -31.13 -11.71
C ALA A 140 -8.08 -29.72 -11.52
N TYR A 141 -9.40 -29.60 -11.38
CA TYR A 141 -10.04 -28.31 -11.10
C TYR A 141 -9.59 -27.75 -9.74
N TYR A 142 -9.51 -28.61 -8.72
CA TYR A 142 -9.06 -28.17 -7.41
C TYR A 142 -7.62 -27.64 -7.45
N GLU A 143 -6.71 -28.36 -8.11
CA GLU A 143 -5.30 -28.00 -8.11
C GLU A 143 -4.95 -26.83 -9.03
N LEU A 144 -5.64 -26.70 -10.18
CA LEU A 144 -5.34 -25.70 -11.22
C LEU A 144 -6.16 -24.41 -11.06
N ILE A 145 -7.36 -24.49 -10.47
CA ILE A 145 -8.30 -23.37 -10.36
C ILE A 145 -8.65 -23.06 -8.91
N GLU A 146 -9.25 -24.00 -8.17
CA GLU A 146 -9.82 -23.73 -6.83
C GLU A 146 -8.75 -23.26 -5.84
N TYR A 147 -7.69 -24.03 -5.67
CA TYR A 147 -6.63 -23.72 -4.71
C TYR A 147 -5.92 -22.39 -4.99
N PRO A 148 -5.38 -22.11 -6.21
CA PRO A 148 -4.68 -20.85 -6.45
C PRO A 148 -5.60 -19.63 -6.31
N VAL A 149 -6.84 -19.70 -6.81
CA VAL A 149 -7.77 -18.55 -6.74
C VAL A 149 -8.23 -18.31 -5.31
N CYS A 150 -8.75 -19.33 -4.63
CA CYS A 150 -9.26 -19.19 -3.28
C CYS A 150 -8.14 -18.88 -2.27
N GLY A 151 -6.99 -19.55 -2.37
CA GLY A 151 -5.83 -19.27 -1.52
C GLY A 151 -5.32 -17.84 -1.68
N CYS A 152 -5.28 -17.31 -2.91
CA CYS A 152 -4.91 -15.92 -3.15
C CYS A 152 -5.94 -14.94 -2.58
N ALA A 153 -7.24 -15.22 -2.74
CA ALA A 153 -8.32 -14.42 -2.15
C ALA A 153 -8.22 -14.35 -0.63
N ASP A 154 -8.10 -15.50 0.04
CA ASP A 154 -8.00 -15.58 1.49
C ASP A 154 -6.72 -14.90 2.00
N GLN A 155 -5.61 -14.99 1.28
CA GLN A 155 -4.38 -14.29 1.66
C GLN A 155 -4.54 -12.76 1.59
N ASN A 156 -5.31 -12.25 0.64
CA ASN A 156 -5.66 -10.82 0.58
C ASN A 156 -6.58 -10.45 1.74
N ILE A 157 -7.64 -11.23 2.02
CA ILE A 157 -8.56 -11.00 3.13
C ILE A 157 -7.81 -11.00 4.47
N LYS A 158 -7.01 -12.03 4.73
CA LYS A 158 -6.19 -12.20 5.94
C LYS A 158 -5.38 -10.95 6.26
N ILE A 159 -4.62 -10.47 5.28
CA ILE A 159 -3.69 -9.37 5.49
C ILE A 159 -4.40 -8.02 5.54
N LEU A 160 -5.36 -7.80 4.64
CA LEU A 160 -5.99 -6.49 4.49
C LEU A 160 -7.06 -6.24 5.56
N ARG A 161 -7.87 -7.24 5.90
CA ARG A 161 -8.79 -7.15 7.06
C ARG A 161 -8.03 -7.04 8.37
N GLY A 162 -6.88 -7.72 8.51
CA GLY A 162 -6.02 -7.52 9.67
C GLY A 162 -5.55 -6.08 9.81
N ARG A 163 -5.15 -5.43 8.72
CA ARG A 163 -4.80 -4.00 8.74
C ARG A 163 -6.01 -3.11 9.03
N GLN A 164 -7.13 -3.31 8.33
CA GLN A 164 -8.33 -2.50 8.52
C GLN A 164 -8.89 -2.63 9.93
N SER A 165 -8.73 -3.78 10.61
CA SER A 165 -9.18 -3.94 11.99
C SER A 165 -8.61 -2.85 12.91
N PHE A 166 -7.33 -2.48 12.75
CA PHE A 166 -6.73 -1.39 13.51
C PHE A 166 -7.26 -0.02 13.11
N VAL A 167 -7.37 0.25 11.81
CA VAL A 167 -7.88 1.55 11.33
C VAL A 167 -9.29 1.81 11.86
N TYR A 168 -10.17 0.81 11.81
CA TYR A 168 -11.52 0.92 12.33
C TYR A 168 -11.56 0.91 13.86
N ALA A 169 -10.64 0.23 14.54
CA ALA A 169 -10.54 0.28 15.99
C ALA A 169 -10.17 1.70 16.46
N TRP A 170 -9.14 2.32 15.88
CA TRP A 170 -8.72 3.68 16.26
C TRP A 170 -9.77 4.74 15.98
N ALA A 171 -10.57 4.54 14.92
CA ALA A 171 -11.73 5.37 14.63
C ALA A 171 -12.95 5.11 15.54
N GLY A 172 -12.82 4.28 16.58
CA GLY A 172 -13.90 3.96 17.52
C GLY A 172 -14.97 3.00 16.98
N GLN A 173 -14.84 2.53 15.74
CA GLN A 173 -15.81 1.65 15.07
C GLN A 173 -15.60 0.17 15.46
N GLY A 174 -15.80 -0.13 16.74
CA GLY A 174 -15.42 -1.40 17.37
C GLY A 174 -16.07 -2.65 16.76
N GLU A 175 -17.37 -2.61 16.43
CA GLU A 175 -18.05 -3.77 15.81
C GLU A 175 -17.40 -4.15 14.48
N LYS A 176 -17.16 -3.14 13.62
CA LYS A 176 -16.53 -3.33 12.31
C LYS A 176 -15.08 -3.79 12.45
N ALA A 177 -14.33 -3.20 13.37
CA ALA A 177 -12.95 -3.58 13.69
C ALA A 177 -12.83 -5.06 14.08
N LEU A 178 -13.66 -5.52 15.02
CA LEU A 178 -13.67 -6.92 15.48
C LEU A 178 -14.18 -7.89 14.42
N SER A 179 -15.14 -7.48 13.59
CA SER A 179 -15.59 -8.28 12.45
C SER A 179 -14.45 -8.52 11.44
N TYR A 180 -13.61 -7.51 11.20
CA TYR A 180 -12.45 -7.63 10.30
C TYR A 180 -11.32 -8.45 10.92
N ALA A 181 -11.09 -8.35 12.23
CA ALA A 181 -10.18 -9.23 12.96
C ALA A 181 -10.60 -10.70 12.81
N ALA A 182 -11.90 -11.01 12.99
CA ALA A 182 -12.43 -12.35 12.82
C ALA A 182 -12.32 -12.85 11.36
N ALA A 183 -12.64 -12.00 10.38
CA ALA A 183 -12.51 -12.34 8.96
C ALA A 183 -11.06 -12.67 8.57
N ALA A 184 -10.08 -11.95 9.15
CA ALA A 184 -8.67 -12.24 8.92
C ALA A 184 -8.27 -13.64 9.46
N GLN A 185 -8.77 -14.01 10.64
CA GLN A 185 -8.52 -15.31 11.25
C GLN A 185 -9.16 -16.44 10.44
N SER A 186 -10.43 -16.30 10.05
CA SER A 186 -11.13 -17.30 9.24
C SER A 186 -10.45 -17.55 7.90
N ALA A 187 -9.96 -16.49 7.24
CA ALA A 187 -9.22 -16.62 5.98
C ALA A 187 -7.90 -17.38 6.18
N PHE A 188 -7.18 -17.16 7.30
CA PHE A 188 -5.98 -17.94 7.61
C PHE A 188 -6.30 -19.43 7.83
N ASP A 189 -7.35 -19.73 8.58
CA ASP A 189 -7.77 -21.11 8.86
C ASP A 189 -8.19 -21.85 7.57
N GLU A 190 -8.83 -21.14 6.63
CA GLU A 190 -9.20 -21.70 5.33
C GLU A 190 -7.97 -22.00 4.46
N ILE A 191 -6.96 -21.12 4.42
CA ILE A 191 -5.68 -21.39 3.72
C ILE A 191 -5.04 -22.68 4.26
N VAL A 192 -5.02 -22.87 5.58
CA VAL A 192 -4.49 -24.09 6.22
C VAL A 192 -5.30 -25.31 5.78
N THR A 193 -6.63 -25.22 5.82
CA THR A 193 -7.55 -26.30 5.46
C THR A 193 -7.40 -26.70 3.99
N MET A 194 -7.44 -25.74 3.08
CA MET A 194 -7.28 -25.98 1.64
C MET A 194 -5.91 -26.58 1.30
N THR A 195 -4.86 -26.13 1.98
CA THR A 195 -3.50 -26.67 1.79
C THR A 195 -3.39 -28.12 2.26
N ASN A 196 -3.99 -28.45 3.41
CA ASN A 196 -4.03 -29.82 3.89
C ASN A 196 -4.78 -30.73 2.91
N ARG A 197 -5.92 -30.26 2.38
CA ARG A 197 -6.70 -30.97 1.36
C ARG A 197 -5.90 -31.19 0.06
N TYR A 198 -5.15 -30.19 -0.40
CA TYR A 198 -4.28 -30.30 -1.58
C TYR A 198 -3.24 -31.42 -1.41
N ASN A 199 -2.60 -31.48 -0.25
CA ASN A 199 -1.52 -32.43 -0.02
C ASN A 199 -2.03 -33.85 0.26
N THR A 200 -3.15 -34.01 0.96
CA THR A 200 -3.53 -35.29 1.57
C THR A 200 -4.77 -35.95 0.96
N ALA A 201 -5.64 -35.20 0.28
CA ALA A 201 -6.95 -35.71 -0.12
C ALA A 201 -7.13 -35.79 -1.64
N ILE A 202 -6.77 -34.75 -2.39
CA ILE A 202 -6.94 -34.78 -3.85
C ILE A 202 -6.03 -35.84 -4.47
N ALA A 203 -6.53 -36.50 -5.51
CA ALA A 203 -5.81 -37.58 -6.20
C ALA A 203 -5.22 -38.66 -5.26
N GLY A 204 -5.87 -38.92 -4.12
CA GLY A 204 -5.40 -39.89 -3.12
C GLY A 204 -4.09 -39.48 -2.42
N GLY A 205 -3.82 -38.17 -2.29
CA GLY A 205 -2.60 -37.67 -1.65
C GLY A 205 -1.35 -37.67 -2.54
N LYS A 206 -1.53 -37.84 -3.86
CA LYS A 206 -0.44 -37.87 -4.85
C LYS A 206 0.52 -36.68 -4.74
N TRP A 207 0.00 -35.51 -4.38
CA TRP A 207 0.74 -34.24 -4.35
C TRP A 207 1.16 -33.82 -2.94
N ASN A 208 1.29 -34.77 -2.02
CA ASN A 208 1.76 -34.48 -0.67
C ASN A 208 3.10 -33.72 -0.70
N TYR A 209 3.21 -32.68 0.13
CA TYR A 209 4.33 -31.73 0.22
C TYR A 209 4.48 -30.74 -0.93
N MET A 210 3.66 -30.80 -1.98
CA MET A 210 3.76 -29.85 -3.09
C MET A 210 3.34 -28.44 -2.67
N MET A 211 2.34 -28.31 -1.78
CA MET A 211 1.88 -27.02 -1.29
C MET A 211 2.19 -26.83 0.20
N SER A 212 2.55 -25.61 0.58
CA SER A 212 2.73 -25.21 1.98
C SER A 212 1.99 -23.91 2.25
N TYR A 213 1.24 -23.85 3.35
CA TYR A 213 0.57 -22.62 3.80
C TYR A 213 1.56 -21.65 4.46
N LYS A 214 2.80 -22.09 4.69
CA LYS A 214 3.87 -21.36 5.37
C LYS A 214 5.24 -21.62 4.71
N PRO A 215 5.40 -21.32 3.41
CA PRO A 215 6.67 -21.53 2.72
C PRO A 215 7.80 -20.81 3.45
N ASN A 216 8.87 -21.54 3.76
CA ASN A 216 10.02 -21.08 4.54
C ASN A 216 9.71 -20.46 5.92
N ASN A 217 8.51 -20.72 6.49
CA ASN A 217 8.03 -20.12 7.74
C ASN A 217 8.13 -18.58 7.78
N MET A 218 8.02 -17.91 6.63
CA MET A 218 8.11 -16.45 6.61
C MET A 218 6.85 -15.82 7.21
N SER A 219 7.03 -14.72 7.95
CA SER A 219 5.98 -14.13 8.80
C SER A 219 4.73 -13.69 8.02
N GLN A 220 4.86 -13.28 6.75
CA GLN A 220 3.72 -12.86 5.92
C GLN A 220 2.73 -14.00 5.61
N HIS A 221 3.15 -15.25 5.76
CA HIS A 221 2.28 -16.41 5.58
C HIS A 221 1.54 -16.79 6.86
N LEU A 222 2.05 -16.39 8.02
CA LEU A 222 1.40 -16.62 9.31
C LEU A 222 0.25 -15.62 9.52
N MET A 223 -0.50 -15.83 10.60
CA MET A 223 -1.55 -14.91 11.03
C MET A 223 -0.91 -13.55 11.43
N PRO A 224 -1.33 -12.42 10.82
CA PRO A 224 -0.89 -11.10 11.26
C PRO A 224 -1.53 -10.73 12.61
N SER A 225 -0.97 -9.72 13.28
CA SER A 225 -1.68 -9.05 14.37
C SER A 225 -2.98 -8.42 13.88
N VAL A 226 -3.99 -8.43 14.73
CA VAL A 226 -5.32 -7.83 14.50
C VAL A 226 -5.73 -7.04 15.74
N ALA A 227 -6.63 -6.08 15.56
CA ALA A 227 -7.15 -5.28 16.66
C ALA A 227 -7.98 -6.12 17.63
N THR A 228 -7.97 -5.71 18.89
CA THR A 228 -8.78 -6.23 19.99
C THR A 228 -9.69 -5.13 20.54
N SER A 229 -10.61 -5.48 21.44
CA SER A 229 -11.46 -4.48 22.09
C SER A 229 -10.67 -3.41 22.86
N ALA A 230 -9.44 -3.71 23.29
CA ALA A 230 -8.58 -2.75 23.97
C ALA A 230 -8.00 -1.68 23.03
N ASP A 231 -7.98 -1.94 21.72
CA ASP A 231 -7.49 -1.00 20.71
C ASP A 231 -8.57 -0.03 20.22
N VAL A 232 -9.84 -0.24 20.62
CA VAL A 232 -10.98 0.57 20.15
C VAL A 232 -10.95 1.94 20.80
N GLY A 233 -10.91 2.98 19.97
CA GLY A 233 -10.98 4.37 20.38
C GLY A 233 -12.28 4.68 21.12
N ALA A 234 -12.20 5.56 22.12
CA ALA A 234 -13.36 5.92 22.93
C ALA A 234 -14.42 6.76 22.19
N ILE A 235 -14.07 7.32 21.03
CA ILE A 235 -14.89 8.23 20.24
C ILE A 235 -14.95 7.68 18.83
N GLU A 236 -16.17 7.57 18.30
CA GLU A 236 -16.37 7.21 16.91
C GLU A 236 -16.03 8.40 16.01
N SER A 237 -15.33 8.13 14.91
CA SER A 237 -14.96 9.16 13.93
C SER A 237 -15.04 8.62 12.50
N THR A 238 -15.20 9.55 11.55
CA THR A 238 -15.16 9.25 10.13
C THR A 238 -13.72 9.00 9.69
N ILE A 239 -13.48 7.86 9.03
CA ILE A 239 -12.16 7.56 8.46
C ILE A 239 -12.05 8.24 7.09
N VAL A 240 -11.41 9.39 7.03
CA VAL A 240 -11.16 10.08 5.75
C VAL A 240 -10.28 9.22 4.83
N GLN A 241 -10.71 9.13 3.59
CA GLN A 241 -10.03 8.40 2.53
C GLN A 241 -9.57 9.38 1.47
N PRO A 242 -8.44 9.10 0.80
CA PRO A 242 -8.03 9.93 -0.30
C PRO A 242 -8.91 9.71 -1.53
N ASP A 243 -9.35 10.79 -2.17
CA ASP A 243 -10.15 10.75 -3.40
C ASP A 243 -9.26 10.56 -4.64
N ILE A 244 -8.74 9.34 -4.80
CA ILE A 244 -7.84 9.02 -5.91
C ILE A 244 -8.64 8.41 -7.05
N THR A 245 -8.69 9.12 -8.17
CA THR A 245 -9.25 8.59 -9.41
C THR A 245 -8.20 7.82 -10.18
N ILE A 246 -8.50 6.58 -10.59
CA ILE A 246 -7.61 5.74 -11.41
C ILE A 246 -8.31 5.37 -12.73
N LEU A 247 -7.62 5.57 -13.84
CA LEU A 247 -8.08 5.18 -15.19
C LEU A 247 -7.19 4.08 -15.76
N PRO A 248 -7.75 3.06 -16.45
CA PRO A 248 -6.96 2.08 -17.17
C PRO A 248 -6.05 2.68 -18.24
N GLY A 249 -4.85 2.12 -18.40
CA GLY A 249 -3.93 2.57 -19.45
C GLY A 249 -4.51 2.44 -20.86
N GLY A 250 -5.36 1.42 -21.10
CA GLY A 250 -6.03 1.24 -22.40
C GLY A 250 -7.23 2.17 -22.66
N SER A 251 -7.68 2.97 -21.68
CA SER A 251 -8.90 3.79 -21.79
C SER A 251 -8.67 5.21 -22.34
N TYR A 252 -7.75 5.36 -23.30
CA TYR A 252 -7.48 6.64 -23.94
C TYR A 252 -8.63 7.04 -24.88
N ARG A 253 -8.90 8.35 -24.99
CA ARG A 253 -9.93 8.90 -25.92
C ARG A 253 -9.42 9.08 -27.34
N SER A 254 -8.10 9.24 -27.49
CA SER A 254 -7.43 9.34 -28.79
C SER A 254 -5.97 8.91 -28.65
N ALA A 255 -5.39 8.38 -29.71
CA ALA A 255 -3.98 7.98 -29.72
C ALA A 255 -3.41 8.02 -31.14
N SER A 256 -2.08 7.97 -31.24
CA SER A 256 -1.38 7.70 -32.50
C SER A 256 -1.70 6.30 -33.01
N SER A 257 -1.67 6.08 -34.33
CA SER A 257 -2.03 4.78 -34.93
C SER A 257 -1.13 3.61 -34.53
N SER A 258 0.09 3.89 -34.05
CA SER A 258 1.04 2.90 -33.53
C SER A 258 0.82 2.54 -32.06
N VAL A 259 -0.06 3.26 -31.35
CA VAL A 259 -0.37 2.99 -29.96
C VAL A 259 -1.59 2.07 -29.89
N VAL A 260 -1.43 0.92 -29.25
CA VAL A 260 -2.47 -0.08 -29.09
C VAL A 260 -2.83 -0.30 -27.63
N SER A 261 -4.04 -0.78 -27.39
CA SER A 261 -4.47 -1.28 -26.08
C SER A 261 -4.18 -2.78 -25.97
N LEU A 262 -3.37 -3.21 -25.00
CA LEU A 262 -3.14 -4.63 -24.71
C LEU A 262 -3.97 -5.08 -23.50
N THR A 263 -4.95 -5.95 -23.72
CA THR A 263 -5.85 -6.49 -22.68
C THR A 263 -5.16 -7.57 -21.83
N GLY A 264 -5.51 -7.64 -20.54
CA GLY A 264 -4.95 -8.60 -19.58
C GLY A 264 -3.53 -8.25 -19.09
N LEU A 265 -3.02 -7.08 -19.48
CA LEU A 265 -1.71 -6.58 -19.10
C LEU A 265 -1.85 -5.37 -18.15
N GLY A 266 -1.02 -5.35 -17.11
CA GLY A 266 -0.96 -4.25 -16.15
C GLY A 266 -2.09 -4.23 -15.11
N LEU A 267 -2.04 -3.22 -14.24
CA LEU A 267 -2.84 -3.13 -13.01
C LEU A 267 -4.34 -2.98 -13.24
N ALA A 268 -4.70 -2.19 -14.25
CA ALA A 268 -6.08 -1.84 -14.54
C ALA A 268 -6.67 -2.67 -15.70
N GLY A 269 -6.11 -3.86 -15.95
CA GLY A 269 -6.61 -4.83 -16.93
C GLY A 269 -6.31 -4.51 -18.40
N SER A 270 -5.81 -3.31 -18.71
CA SER A 270 -5.33 -2.94 -20.04
C SER A 270 -4.21 -1.91 -19.97
N THR A 271 -3.37 -1.87 -21.00
CA THR A 271 -2.28 -0.90 -21.14
C THR A 271 -2.33 -0.17 -22.45
N ALA A 272 -1.74 1.03 -22.53
CA ALA A 272 -1.36 1.67 -23.79
C ALA A 272 0.14 1.54 -24.03
N THR A 273 0.54 1.11 -25.22
CA THR A 273 1.94 0.96 -25.61
C THR A 273 2.09 1.12 -27.12
N VAL A 274 3.29 1.51 -27.56
CA VAL A 274 3.65 1.48 -28.98
C VAL A 274 3.91 0.04 -29.39
N TRP A 275 3.10 -0.47 -30.33
CA TRP A 275 3.20 -1.85 -30.80
C TRP A 275 2.83 -1.98 -32.30
N PRO A 276 3.60 -2.76 -33.10
CA PRO A 276 4.88 -3.40 -32.78
C PRO A 276 5.92 -2.38 -32.29
N LEU A 277 6.90 -2.84 -31.51
CA LEU A 277 7.95 -1.94 -30.98
C LEU A 277 8.62 -1.17 -32.13
N ASP A 278 8.49 0.15 -32.10
CA ASP A 278 9.43 1.02 -32.81
C ASP A 278 10.62 1.26 -31.87
N LEU A 279 11.85 1.04 -32.35
CA LEU A 279 13.06 1.15 -31.54
C LEU A 279 13.59 2.60 -31.52
N THR A 280 12.68 3.58 -31.54
CA THR A 280 13.03 5.00 -31.63
C THR A 280 13.04 5.63 -30.24
N ALA A 281 14.17 6.22 -29.85
CA ALA A 281 14.23 7.18 -28.75
C ALA A 281 13.94 8.58 -29.30
N TYR A 282 12.74 9.09 -29.08
CA TYR A 282 12.32 10.38 -29.61
C TYR A 282 13.04 11.53 -28.90
N THR A 283 13.47 12.52 -29.67
CA THR A 283 14.15 13.72 -29.16
C THR A 283 13.17 14.81 -28.75
N SER A 284 11.92 14.76 -29.23
CA SER A 284 10.87 15.73 -28.89
C SER A 284 9.49 15.08 -28.85
N CYS A 285 8.61 15.57 -27.98
CA CYS A 285 7.25 15.04 -27.84
C CYS A 285 6.41 15.19 -29.12
N SER A 286 6.67 16.20 -29.96
CA SER A 286 5.93 16.41 -31.21
C SER A 286 6.17 15.31 -32.26
N GLN A 287 7.26 14.54 -32.11
CA GLN A 287 7.59 13.41 -32.98
C GLN A 287 7.16 12.07 -32.39
N ALA A 288 6.93 12.01 -31.07
CA ALA A 288 6.64 10.78 -30.36
C ALA A 288 5.16 10.39 -30.51
N PRO A 289 4.85 9.08 -30.61
CA PRO A 289 3.50 8.57 -30.46
C PRO A 289 2.91 8.99 -29.12
N TYR A 290 1.59 9.17 -29.07
CA TYR A 290 0.90 9.58 -27.85
C TYR A 290 -0.41 8.82 -27.64
N ALA A 291 -0.85 8.80 -26.39
CA ALA A 291 -2.21 8.49 -25.97
C ALA A 291 -2.74 9.65 -25.13
N GLU A 292 -3.99 10.04 -25.34
CA GLU A 292 -4.64 11.14 -24.63
C GLU A 292 -5.87 10.66 -23.86
N TYR A 293 -5.99 11.14 -22.63
CA TYR A 293 -6.96 10.72 -21.64
C TYR A 293 -7.76 11.92 -21.14
N THR A 294 -8.88 11.62 -20.49
CA THR A 294 -9.76 12.60 -19.85
C THR A 294 -9.81 12.24 -18.37
N LEU A 295 -9.25 13.10 -17.51
CA LEU A 295 -9.02 12.81 -16.10
C LEU A 295 -9.64 13.90 -15.22
N PRO A 296 -10.47 13.56 -14.21
CA PRO A 296 -10.99 14.54 -13.28
C PRO A 296 -9.89 15.04 -12.34
N VAL A 297 -9.97 16.32 -12.00
CA VAL A 297 -9.10 17.01 -11.04
C VAL A 297 -9.97 17.88 -10.14
N GLN A 298 -9.56 18.02 -8.89
CA GLN A 298 -10.25 18.88 -7.94
C GLN A 298 -9.61 20.27 -7.92
N LYS A 299 -10.34 21.27 -7.43
CA LYS A 299 -9.79 22.60 -7.14
C LYS A 299 -8.60 22.47 -6.19
N GLY A 300 -7.54 23.21 -6.45
CA GLY A 300 -6.30 23.16 -5.69
C GLY A 300 -5.20 22.35 -6.39
N LEU A 301 -4.21 21.96 -5.61
CA LEU A 301 -3.07 21.18 -6.10
C LEU A 301 -3.50 19.73 -6.33
N ASN A 302 -3.13 19.19 -7.49
CA ASN A 302 -3.30 17.79 -7.84
C ASN A 302 -1.94 17.23 -8.27
N VAL A 303 -1.71 15.94 -8.02
CA VAL A 303 -0.64 15.17 -8.66
C VAL A 303 -1.27 14.27 -9.71
N ILE A 304 -0.84 14.45 -10.96
CA ILE A 304 -1.20 13.60 -12.09
C ILE A 304 -0.10 12.56 -12.27
N GLN A 305 -0.44 11.30 -12.08
CA GLN A 305 0.49 10.18 -12.12
C GLN A 305 0.24 9.32 -13.37
N VAL A 306 1.29 9.10 -14.16
CA VAL A 306 1.34 8.08 -15.20
C VAL A 306 2.02 6.85 -14.62
N ARG A 307 1.26 5.76 -14.47
CA ARG A 307 1.73 4.47 -13.96
C ARG A 307 2.12 3.60 -15.15
N CYS A 308 3.39 3.17 -15.18
CA CYS A 308 3.94 2.34 -16.23
C CYS A 308 4.19 0.91 -15.74
N LEU A 309 4.19 -0.08 -16.64
CA LEU A 309 4.58 -1.45 -16.30
C LEU A 309 6.01 -1.49 -15.72
N PRO A 310 6.27 -2.28 -14.67
CA PRO A 310 7.60 -2.43 -14.08
C PRO A 310 8.51 -3.22 -15.02
N THR A 311 9.16 -2.51 -15.94
CA THR A 311 10.04 -3.08 -16.97
C THR A 311 11.40 -2.40 -16.94
N PHE A 312 12.42 -3.06 -17.49
CA PHE A 312 13.72 -2.44 -17.70
C PHE A 312 13.81 -1.82 -19.09
N PRO A 313 14.63 -0.77 -19.27
CA PRO A 313 14.97 -0.31 -20.61
C PRO A 313 15.55 -1.48 -21.43
N LEU A 314 15.16 -1.61 -22.69
CA LEU A 314 15.58 -2.73 -23.56
C LEU A 314 17.11 -2.85 -23.68
N ASN A 315 17.82 -1.73 -23.57
CA ASN A 315 19.28 -1.68 -23.48
C ASN A 315 19.72 -0.37 -22.80
N LYS A 316 21.04 -0.20 -22.65
CA LYS A 316 21.64 0.95 -21.92
C LYS A 316 21.41 2.31 -22.57
N SER A 317 21.01 2.36 -23.85
CA SER A 317 20.76 3.61 -24.58
C SER A 317 19.36 4.19 -24.32
N TYR A 318 18.46 3.44 -23.66
CA TYR A 318 17.11 3.89 -23.33
C TYR A 318 16.94 4.19 -21.84
N ASP A 319 15.97 5.05 -21.56
CA ASP A 319 15.71 5.54 -20.20
C ASP A 319 14.22 5.43 -19.81
N LEU A 320 13.41 4.73 -20.63
CA LEU A 320 11.97 4.56 -20.42
C LEU A 320 11.25 5.90 -20.20
N ARG A 321 11.57 6.91 -21.02
CA ARG A 321 10.98 8.25 -20.87
C ARG A 321 9.51 8.28 -21.30
N VAL A 322 8.72 9.06 -20.57
CA VAL A 322 7.37 9.49 -20.96
C VAL A 322 7.26 11.00 -20.90
N GLY A 323 6.56 11.61 -21.86
CA GLY A 323 6.19 13.02 -21.82
C GLY A 323 4.76 13.18 -21.28
N ILE A 324 4.51 14.13 -20.38
CA ILE A 324 3.18 14.39 -19.83
C ILE A 324 2.80 15.84 -20.10
N SER A 325 1.67 16.04 -20.80
CA SER A 325 1.09 17.36 -21.07
C SER A 325 -0.35 17.39 -20.56
N ILE A 326 -0.73 18.48 -19.90
CA ILE A 326 -2.08 18.69 -19.37
C ILE A 326 -2.67 19.91 -20.07
N ASP A 327 -3.86 19.76 -20.67
CA ASP A 327 -4.58 20.79 -21.45
C ASP A 327 -3.73 21.45 -22.55
N GLY A 328 -2.83 20.69 -23.16
CA GLY A 328 -1.96 21.16 -24.24
C GLY A 328 -0.77 22.02 -23.79
N ASN A 329 -0.54 22.17 -22.48
CA ASN A 329 0.63 22.84 -21.95
C ASN A 329 1.95 22.13 -22.33
N THR A 330 3.08 22.84 -22.20
CA THR A 330 4.41 22.30 -22.46
C THR A 330 4.62 20.97 -21.73
N PRO A 331 4.95 19.87 -22.44
CA PRO A 331 5.10 18.56 -21.81
C PRO A 331 6.32 18.51 -20.87
N SER A 332 6.14 17.86 -19.72
CA SER A 332 7.25 17.44 -18.85
C SER A 332 7.73 16.06 -19.26
N VAL A 333 9.01 15.91 -19.61
CA VAL A 333 9.61 14.61 -19.96
C VAL A 333 10.27 14.02 -18.72
N LEU A 334 9.85 12.83 -18.32
CA LEU A 334 10.28 12.14 -17.11
C LEU A 334 10.75 10.73 -17.46
N SER A 335 11.86 10.32 -16.84
CA SER A 335 12.35 8.93 -16.88
C SER A 335 11.68 8.13 -15.77
N VAL A 336 11.17 6.94 -16.11
CA VAL A 336 10.69 5.97 -15.09
C VAL A 336 11.68 4.84 -14.85
N LYS A 337 12.90 4.92 -15.40
CA LYS A 337 13.91 3.88 -15.24
C LYS A 337 14.30 3.69 -13.78
N THR A 338 14.39 2.43 -13.39
CA THR A 338 14.99 2.00 -12.13
C THR A 338 16.19 1.09 -12.37
N THR A 339 17.05 0.98 -11.36
CA THR A 339 18.20 0.06 -11.38
C THR A 339 17.84 -1.24 -10.67
N ALA A 340 18.21 -2.37 -11.27
CA ALA A 340 17.96 -3.69 -10.67
C ALA A 340 18.55 -3.80 -9.26
N MET A 341 17.86 -4.54 -8.39
CA MET A 341 18.26 -4.79 -6.99
C MET A 341 18.46 -3.53 -6.14
N THR A 342 17.78 -2.43 -6.50
CA THR A 342 17.70 -1.23 -5.67
C THR A 342 16.33 -1.15 -5.01
N THR A 343 16.24 -0.50 -3.85
CA THR A 343 14.97 -0.36 -3.13
C THR A 343 13.84 0.24 -3.99
N PRO A 344 14.09 1.24 -4.87
CA PRO A 344 13.07 1.69 -5.82
C PRO A 344 12.57 0.61 -6.77
N TRP A 345 13.44 -0.28 -7.28
CA TRP A 345 13.00 -1.39 -8.11
C TRP A 345 12.14 -2.37 -7.33
N ASP A 346 12.56 -2.75 -6.12
CA ASP A 346 11.80 -3.68 -5.29
C ASP A 346 10.38 -3.15 -5.00
N GLU A 347 10.24 -1.85 -4.73
CA GLU A 347 8.95 -1.18 -4.57
C GLU A 347 8.09 -1.28 -5.84
N THR A 348 8.66 -1.01 -7.01
CA THR A 348 7.93 -1.05 -8.29
C THR A 348 7.38 -2.44 -8.62
N VAL A 349 8.15 -3.48 -8.29
CA VAL A 349 7.74 -4.87 -8.47
C VAL A 349 6.66 -5.27 -7.46
N VAL A 350 6.76 -4.80 -6.22
CA VAL A 350 5.76 -5.06 -5.17
C VAL A 350 4.41 -4.42 -5.50
N GLN A 351 4.41 -3.15 -5.93
CA GLN A 351 3.17 -2.41 -6.26
C GLN A 351 2.66 -2.64 -7.69
N GLY A 352 3.48 -3.25 -8.55
CA GLY A 352 3.14 -3.56 -9.94
C GLY A 352 3.17 -2.38 -10.91
N TYR A 353 3.82 -1.26 -10.55
CA TYR A 353 4.04 -0.13 -11.47
C TYR A 353 5.30 0.71 -11.14
N MET A 354 5.82 1.39 -12.17
CA MET A 354 6.71 2.55 -12.05
C MET A 354 5.90 3.83 -12.26
N ARG A 355 6.34 4.96 -11.71
CA ARG A 355 5.55 6.21 -11.75
C ARG A 355 6.34 7.37 -12.34
N ALA A 356 5.70 8.10 -13.25
CA ALA A 356 6.04 9.48 -13.60
C ALA A 356 4.92 10.38 -13.10
N ALA A 357 5.24 11.48 -12.42
CA ALA A 357 4.24 12.34 -11.81
C ALA A 357 4.54 13.81 -12.11
N VAL A 358 3.48 14.60 -12.29
CA VAL A 358 3.55 16.05 -12.41
C VAL A 358 2.50 16.69 -11.52
N HIS A 359 2.83 17.83 -10.93
CA HIS A 359 1.86 18.66 -10.22
C HIS A 359 1.03 19.48 -11.21
N TYR A 360 -0.24 19.68 -10.87
CA TYR A 360 -1.19 20.51 -11.61
C TYR A 360 -2.07 21.28 -10.63
N GLU A 361 -2.05 22.60 -10.71
CA GLU A 361 -2.91 23.47 -9.90
C GLU A 361 -4.19 23.78 -10.68
N SER A 362 -5.34 23.40 -10.15
CA SER A 362 -6.65 23.66 -10.75
C SER A 362 -7.38 24.77 -10.00
N THR A 363 -8.03 25.69 -10.72
CA THR A 363 -8.81 26.77 -10.08
C THR A 363 -10.22 26.34 -9.66
N LYS A 364 -10.67 25.16 -10.10
CA LYS A 364 -12.00 24.59 -9.87
C LYS A 364 -11.97 23.08 -10.06
N ASP A 365 -13.01 22.40 -9.62
CA ASP A 365 -13.25 21.01 -10.02
C ASP A 365 -13.55 20.98 -11.51
N GLN A 366 -12.83 20.14 -12.25
CA GLN A 366 -12.98 20.02 -13.69
C GLN A 366 -12.39 18.72 -14.20
N THR A 367 -12.50 18.51 -15.51
CA THR A 367 -11.85 17.41 -16.19
C THR A 367 -10.84 17.98 -17.17
N VAL A 368 -9.62 17.44 -17.16
CA VAL A 368 -8.50 17.91 -17.97
C VAL A 368 -8.11 16.87 -19.02
N ALA A 369 -7.53 17.34 -20.13
CA ALA A 369 -6.93 16.47 -21.13
C ALA A 369 -5.49 16.14 -20.74
N VAL A 370 -5.20 14.88 -20.47
CA VAL A 370 -3.83 14.42 -20.17
C VAL A 370 -3.30 13.67 -21.37
N ARG A 371 -2.28 14.23 -22.04
CA ARG A 371 -1.58 13.57 -23.14
C ARG A 371 -0.26 12.98 -22.65
N VAL A 372 -0.08 11.68 -22.88
CA VAL A 372 1.13 10.93 -22.57
C VAL A 372 1.86 10.58 -23.87
N TYR A 373 3.11 11.02 -23.98
CA TYR A 373 3.99 10.74 -25.12
C TYR A 373 4.93 9.59 -24.78
N PHE A 374 5.02 8.60 -25.67
CA PHE A 374 5.90 7.43 -25.55
C PHE A 374 7.28 7.78 -26.11
N MET A 375 8.18 8.29 -25.26
CA MET A 375 9.44 8.87 -25.71
C MET A 375 10.53 7.84 -25.98
N ASP A 376 10.50 6.71 -25.27
CA ASP A 376 11.43 5.60 -25.46
C ASP A 376 10.70 4.27 -25.71
N PRO A 377 11.33 3.33 -26.42
CA PRO A 377 10.78 2.00 -26.67
C PRO A 377 10.54 1.22 -25.38
N GLY A 378 9.42 0.50 -25.31
CA GLY A 378 9.06 -0.30 -24.14
C GLY A 378 8.42 0.49 -22.99
N ALA A 379 8.29 1.81 -23.09
CA ALA A 379 7.43 2.58 -22.20
C ALA A 379 5.96 2.11 -22.38
N THR A 380 5.32 1.64 -21.32
CA THR A 380 3.97 1.07 -21.38
C THR A 380 3.14 1.58 -20.22
N VAL A 381 2.08 2.32 -20.51
CA VAL A 381 1.20 2.93 -19.51
C VAL A 381 0.14 1.92 -19.10
N CYS A 382 0.08 1.57 -17.82
CA CYS A 382 -0.92 0.63 -17.29
C CYS A 382 -2.06 1.32 -16.53
N ALA A 383 -1.85 2.55 -16.04
CA ALA A 383 -2.91 3.38 -15.48
C ALA A 383 -2.53 4.87 -15.45
N LEU A 384 -3.53 5.73 -15.38
CA LEU A 384 -3.37 7.11 -14.93
C LEU A 384 -4.04 7.27 -13.56
N ALA A 385 -3.49 8.12 -12.71
CA ALA A 385 -4.12 8.50 -11.46
C ALA A 385 -4.12 10.02 -11.25
N SER A 386 -5.20 10.53 -10.67
CA SER A 386 -5.31 11.90 -10.16
C SER A 386 -5.36 11.85 -8.64
N ILE A 387 -4.45 12.55 -8.00
CA ILE A 387 -4.33 12.59 -6.53
C ILE A 387 -4.49 14.05 -6.10
N PRO A 388 -5.67 14.45 -5.63
CA PRO A 388 -5.91 15.81 -5.16
C PRO A 388 -5.35 16.02 -3.76
N PHE A 389 -4.89 17.24 -3.48
CA PHE A 389 -4.47 17.69 -2.17
C PHE A 389 -5.52 18.64 -1.59
N GLY A 390 -6.48 18.02 -0.89
CA GLY A 390 -7.52 18.67 -0.12
C GLY A 390 -8.60 19.35 -0.97
N SER A 391 -9.82 18.81 -0.90
CA SER A 391 -11.02 19.56 -1.29
C SER A 391 -12.31 19.11 -0.58
N ASP A 392 -12.25 18.19 0.39
CA ASP A 392 -13.45 17.83 1.16
C ASP A 392 -13.80 18.96 2.12
N GLU A 393 -15.06 19.42 2.10
CA GLU A 393 -15.56 20.50 2.96
C GLU A 393 -15.43 20.19 4.46
N GLU A 394 -15.27 18.91 4.83
CA GLU A 394 -15.04 18.43 6.20
C GLU A 394 -13.55 18.39 6.60
N ASP A 395 -12.63 18.43 5.64
CA ASP A 395 -11.19 18.41 5.90
C ASP A 395 -10.65 19.85 6.09
N LEU A 396 -10.63 20.29 7.35
CA LEU A 396 -10.13 21.62 7.74
C LEU A 396 -8.64 21.82 7.42
N THR A 397 -7.93 20.76 7.06
CA THR A 397 -6.48 20.75 6.79
C THR A 397 -6.01 21.90 5.91
N THR A 398 -6.62 22.09 4.73
CA THR A 398 -6.13 23.10 3.77
C THR A 398 -6.38 24.53 4.23
N THR A 399 -7.34 24.73 5.14
CA THR A 399 -7.65 26.03 5.75
C THR A 399 -6.77 26.33 6.96
N LEU A 400 -6.41 25.30 7.73
CA LEU A 400 -5.71 25.45 9.01
C LEU A 400 -4.20 25.23 8.93
N LEU A 401 -3.75 24.33 8.06
CA LEU A 401 -2.33 23.97 7.90
C LEU A 401 -1.75 24.50 6.59
N THR A 402 -0.45 24.81 6.64
CA THR A 402 0.34 25.06 5.43
C THR A 402 1.19 23.84 5.14
N ASN A 403 1.20 23.39 3.88
CA ASN A 403 2.12 22.34 3.41
C ASN A 403 2.01 21.04 4.24
N ALA A 404 0.77 20.56 4.45
CA ALA A 404 0.47 19.37 5.25
C ALA A 404 1.04 18.07 4.65
N ASP A 405 1.22 18.04 3.32
CA ASP A 405 1.77 16.93 2.53
C ASP A 405 3.22 17.18 2.06
N PHE A 406 3.90 18.20 2.59
CA PHE A 406 5.33 18.46 2.34
C PHE A 406 5.79 18.64 0.88
N GLU A 407 4.87 19.00 -0.02
CA GLU A 407 5.17 19.25 -1.44
C GLU A 407 5.97 20.55 -1.69
N TYR A 408 6.02 21.44 -0.70
CA TYR A 408 6.82 22.67 -0.74
C TYR A 408 8.07 22.58 0.13
N ASN A 409 9.21 23.02 -0.40
CA ASN A 409 10.49 23.00 0.29
C ASN A 409 10.65 24.18 1.28
N SER A 410 11.85 24.34 1.83
CA SER A 410 12.19 25.38 2.82
C SER A 410 12.19 26.81 2.28
N SER A 411 12.35 27.01 0.96
CA SER A 411 12.18 28.33 0.32
C SER A 411 10.72 28.62 -0.05
N GLY A 412 9.82 27.65 0.16
CA GLY A 412 8.42 27.73 -0.24
C GLY A 412 8.16 27.49 -1.72
N ALA A 413 9.15 26.99 -2.45
CA ALA A 413 8.97 26.52 -3.82
C ALA A 413 8.48 25.07 -3.85
N LEU A 414 7.66 24.75 -4.84
CA LEU A 414 7.20 23.39 -5.10
C LEU A 414 8.39 22.47 -5.43
N ASN A 415 8.36 21.22 -4.97
CA ASN A 415 9.39 20.22 -5.24
C ASN A 415 8.89 19.08 -6.15
N PRO A 416 8.70 19.32 -7.46
CA PRO A 416 7.95 18.41 -8.32
C PRO A 416 8.65 17.08 -8.63
N GLN A 417 9.96 17.00 -8.42
CA GLN A 417 10.77 15.82 -8.72
C GLN A 417 11.14 15.00 -7.48
N GLY A 418 10.69 15.42 -6.27
CA GLY A 418 11.03 14.73 -5.03
C GLY A 418 12.51 14.79 -4.67
N ASN A 419 13.27 15.72 -5.26
CA ASN A 419 14.69 15.90 -5.00
C ASN A 419 14.92 16.31 -3.54
N THR A 420 16.09 15.99 -2.98
CA THR A 420 16.41 16.35 -1.59
C THR A 420 16.45 17.87 -1.39
N GLY A 421 15.41 18.43 -0.78
CA GLY A 421 15.33 19.84 -0.37
C GLY A 421 15.57 19.98 1.13
N ARG A 422 16.72 20.52 1.55
CA ARG A 422 17.11 20.61 2.97
C ARG A 422 16.49 21.81 3.68
N GLY A 423 16.29 21.67 4.99
CA GLY A 423 15.79 22.74 5.86
C GLY A 423 14.36 22.48 6.35
N VAL A 424 13.84 23.40 7.16
CA VAL A 424 12.47 23.30 7.67
C VAL A 424 11.49 23.65 6.54
N PRO A 425 10.52 22.80 6.20
CA PRO A 425 9.59 23.05 5.09
C PRO A 425 8.70 24.27 5.35
N LYS A 426 8.18 24.90 4.28
CA LYS A 426 7.27 26.04 4.36
C LYS A 426 6.14 25.78 5.37
N GLY A 427 5.91 26.74 6.28
CA GLY A 427 4.85 26.68 7.28
C GLY A 427 5.22 25.94 8.57
N TRP A 428 6.23 25.07 8.55
CA TRP A 428 6.62 24.28 9.71
C TRP A 428 7.72 24.94 10.55
N THR A 429 7.83 24.51 11.80
CA THR A 429 8.90 24.90 12.71
C THR A 429 9.53 23.68 13.35
N THR A 430 10.78 23.80 13.83
CA THR A 430 11.45 22.73 14.56
C THR A 430 12.08 23.23 15.85
N SER A 431 12.07 22.41 16.89
CA SER A 431 12.90 22.59 18.08
C SER A 431 13.85 21.39 18.27
N GLY A 432 14.92 21.58 19.05
CA GLY A 432 15.98 20.58 19.20
C GLY A 432 17.07 20.74 18.14
N LYS A 433 18.33 20.85 18.58
CA LYS A 433 19.47 21.13 17.69
C LYS A 433 20.00 19.85 17.05
N MET A 434 19.68 19.64 15.78
CA MET A 434 20.21 18.55 14.96
C MET A 434 21.71 18.76 14.65
N LYS A 435 22.48 17.68 14.56
CA LYS A 435 23.85 17.70 14.03
C LYS A 435 23.83 17.44 12.52
N GLY A 436 24.60 18.22 11.76
CA GLY A 436 24.66 18.11 10.30
C GLY A 436 23.51 18.85 9.61
N ASN A 437 23.02 18.33 8.49
CA ASN A 437 21.98 18.94 7.65
C ASN A 437 20.95 17.93 7.11
N SER A 438 20.80 16.79 7.78
CA SER A 438 19.98 15.65 7.32
C SER A 438 18.51 15.77 7.74
N TRP A 439 17.86 16.86 7.34
CA TRP A 439 16.41 17.03 7.42
C TRP A 439 15.86 17.89 6.27
N GLY A 440 14.59 17.69 5.91
CA GLY A 440 13.91 18.42 4.85
C GLY A 440 12.84 17.61 4.13
N VAL A 441 12.54 17.93 2.87
CA VAL A 441 11.57 17.21 2.01
C VAL A 441 12.24 16.41 0.89
N ASN A 442 11.90 15.13 0.75
CA ASN A 442 12.38 14.28 -0.34
C ASN A 442 11.44 13.09 -0.60
N GLN A 443 11.79 12.25 -1.57
CA GLN A 443 11.06 11.01 -1.89
C GLN A 443 11.62 9.76 -1.18
N ASP A 444 12.37 9.90 -0.10
CA ASP A 444 13.07 8.80 0.58
C ASP A 444 12.14 8.06 1.58
N ALA A 445 10.90 7.81 1.24
CA ALA A 445 9.99 7.00 2.06
C ALA A 445 9.17 6.08 1.18
N LYS A 446 8.66 5.00 1.77
CA LYS A 446 7.69 4.12 1.12
C LYS A 446 6.29 4.61 1.46
N GLN A 447 5.40 4.54 0.48
CA GLN A 447 3.99 4.91 0.63
C GLN A 447 3.79 6.41 0.93
N ILE A 448 4.54 7.28 0.22
CA ILE A 448 4.31 8.73 0.23
C ILE A 448 2.97 9.02 -0.47
N TYR A 449 2.16 9.92 0.09
CA TYR A 449 0.85 10.28 -0.48
C TYR A 449 1.02 11.04 -1.80
N GLY A 450 1.93 12.01 -1.83
CA GLY A 450 2.31 12.75 -3.02
C GLY A 450 3.66 12.32 -3.61
N VAL A 451 4.53 13.31 -3.81
CA VAL A 451 5.89 13.13 -4.31
C VAL A 451 6.90 13.25 -3.17
N ASN A 452 6.57 13.98 -2.11
CA ASN A 452 7.48 14.35 -1.04
C ASN A 452 7.01 13.88 0.34
N ALA A 453 7.96 13.58 1.22
CA ALA A 453 7.73 13.43 2.66
C ALA A 453 8.81 14.20 3.43
N TYR A 454 8.51 14.58 4.67
CA TYR A 454 9.52 15.15 5.56
C TYR A 454 10.41 14.04 6.13
N TRP A 455 11.73 14.23 6.12
CA TRP A 455 12.68 13.34 6.78
C TRP A 455 13.46 14.10 7.86
N ALA A 456 13.72 13.45 9.00
CA ALA A 456 14.60 13.98 10.04
C ALA A 456 15.53 12.91 10.60
N THR A 457 16.84 13.12 10.45
CA THR A 457 17.85 12.22 11.01
C THR A 457 19.10 12.98 11.47
N SER A 458 19.64 12.57 12.62
CA SER A 458 20.86 13.13 13.21
C SER A 458 21.54 12.03 14.03
N THR A 459 22.87 12.10 14.19
CA THR A 459 23.63 11.16 15.03
C THR A 459 24.40 11.92 16.12
N PRO A 460 23.92 11.88 17.38
CA PRO A 460 22.60 11.40 17.79
C PRO A 460 21.47 12.36 17.42
N MET A 461 20.24 11.88 17.50
CA MET A 461 19.08 12.77 17.60
C MET A 461 19.18 13.61 18.88
N PRO A 462 18.56 14.81 18.92
CA PRO A 462 18.46 15.60 20.15
C PRO A 462 17.72 14.85 21.27
N GLU A 463 17.97 15.27 22.51
CA GLU A 463 17.24 14.77 23.70
C GLU A 463 15.74 15.09 23.64
N ALA A 464 15.39 16.17 22.95
CA ALA A 464 14.03 16.50 22.57
C ALA A 464 14.07 17.16 21.19
N TYR A 465 13.32 16.61 20.25
CA TYR A 465 13.13 17.17 18.92
C TYR A 465 11.64 17.25 18.62
N GLU A 466 11.21 18.39 18.09
CA GLU A 466 9.83 18.62 17.69
C GLU A 466 9.81 19.21 16.28
N LEU A 467 8.96 18.67 15.41
CA LEU A 467 8.50 19.32 14.18
C LEU A 467 7.05 19.72 14.43
N SER A 468 6.69 21.00 14.24
CA SER A 468 5.33 21.44 14.56
C SER A 468 4.81 22.65 13.76
N GLN A 469 3.48 22.73 13.70
CA GLN A 469 2.71 23.93 13.34
C GLN A 469 1.81 24.31 14.52
N THR A 470 1.53 25.61 14.66
CA THR A 470 0.58 26.13 15.65
C THR A 470 -0.51 26.89 14.93
N ILE A 471 -1.73 26.38 15.05
CA ILE A 471 -2.95 27.02 14.59
C ILE A 471 -3.42 27.95 15.70
N PRO A 472 -3.40 29.28 15.48
CA PRO A 472 -3.77 30.23 16.51
C PRO A 472 -5.28 30.11 16.82
N ALA A 473 -5.65 30.41 18.07
CA ALA A 473 -7.05 30.43 18.54
C ALA A 473 -7.99 31.30 17.68
N SER A 474 -7.46 32.29 16.95
CA SER A 474 -8.23 33.12 16.03
C SER A 474 -8.62 32.44 14.71
N LYS A 475 -8.09 31.24 14.45
CA LYS A 475 -8.32 30.47 13.21
C LYS A 475 -9.01 29.13 13.44
N ILE A 476 -9.16 28.70 14.69
CA ILE A 476 -9.76 27.42 15.04
C ILE A 476 -10.89 27.65 16.04
N GLU A 477 -12.04 27.05 15.78
CA GLU A 477 -13.18 27.14 16.68
C GLU A 477 -12.98 26.21 17.89
N PRO A 478 -13.60 26.50 19.05
CA PRO A 478 -13.62 25.55 20.14
C PRO A 478 -14.36 24.26 19.72
N GLY A 479 -13.81 23.10 20.09
CA GLY A 479 -14.38 21.81 19.69
C GLY A 479 -13.41 20.65 19.81
N THR A 480 -13.86 19.47 19.40
CA THR A 480 -13.05 18.26 19.36
C THR A 480 -12.59 18.00 17.93
N TYR A 481 -11.32 17.62 17.78
CA TYR A 481 -10.66 17.45 16.50
C TYR A 481 -9.90 16.13 16.43
N LEU A 482 -9.99 15.44 15.30
CA LEU A 482 -9.08 14.35 14.93
C LEU A 482 -7.91 14.94 14.16
N VAL A 483 -6.69 14.68 14.66
CA VAL A 483 -5.44 14.98 13.97
C VAL A 483 -4.80 13.67 13.55
N SER A 484 -4.46 13.53 12.27
CA SER A 484 -3.82 12.32 11.75
C SER A 484 -2.62 12.63 10.86
N CYS A 485 -1.75 11.64 10.65
CA CYS A 485 -0.66 11.70 9.67
C CYS A 485 -0.19 10.30 9.24
N LEU A 486 0.72 10.24 8.27
CA LEU A 486 1.49 9.05 7.94
C LEU A 486 2.90 9.16 8.54
N LEU A 487 3.25 8.31 9.51
CA LEU A 487 4.54 8.31 10.21
C LEU A 487 5.33 7.03 9.93
N GLY A 488 6.62 7.15 9.67
CA GLY A 488 7.55 6.04 9.52
C GLY A 488 8.70 6.15 10.50
N VAL A 489 9.08 5.01 11.09
CA VAL A 489 10.19 4.91 12.04
C VAL A 489 11.03 3.68 11.71
N LEU A 490 12.33 3.73 11.97
CA LEU A 490 13.22 2.60 11.78
C LEU A 490 13.07 1.56 12.89
N LYS A 491 13.19 0.28 12.50
CA LYS A 491 13.25 -0.84 13.44
C LYS A 491 14.40 -0.63 14.44
N ASP A 492 14.14 -0.94 15.70
CA ASP A 492 15.07 -0.81 16.83
C ASP A 492 15.56 0.64 17.08
N LYS A 493 14.89 1.63 16.48
CA LYS A 493 15.23 3.06 16.53
C LYS A 493 14.03 3.94 16.87
N LEU A 494 13.08 3.41 17.62
CA LEU A 494 11.83 4.09 17.98
C LEU A 494 12.04 5.46 18.62
N GLY A 495 13.04 5.61 19.49
CA GLY A 495 13.16 6.79 20.33
C GLY A 495 11.89 6.97 21.16
N THR A 496 11.41 8.21 21.24
CA THR A 496 10.07 8.54 21.76
C THR A 496 9.15 9.08 20.66
N CYS A 497 9.32 8.55 19.44
CA CYS A 497 8.63 9.05 18.25
C CYS A 497 7.11 8.87 18.36
N ARG A 498 6.38 9.98 18.21
CA ARG A 498 4.93 10.06 18.37
C ARG A 498 4.32 11.23 17.60
N LEU A 499 3.09 11.04 17.13
CA LEU A 499 2.20 12.13 16.73
C LEU A 499 1.70 12.83 18.00
N PHE A 500 1.58 14.16 17.95
CA PHE A 500 0.98 14.93 19.04
C PHE A 500 0.01 15.99 18.52
N ALA A 501 -0.99 16.29 19.34
CA ALA A 501 -1.89 17.43 19.26
C ALA A 501 -2.13 17.97 20.68
N ASN A 502 -1.59 19.15 20.97
CA ASN A 502 -1.43 19.70 22.33
C ASN A 502 -0.76 18.68 23.28
N ASN A 503 -1.50 18.21 24.29
CA ASN A 503 -1.04 17.20 25.26
C ASN A 503 -1.45 15.77 24.89
N ASN A 504 -2.24 15.59 23.82
CA ASN A 504 -2.69 14.27 23.41
C ASN A 504 -1.66 13.70 22.41
N VAL A 505 -1.27 12.44 22.59
CA VAL A 505 -0.21 11.80 21.80
C VAL A 505 -0.55 10.36 21.45
N GLN A 506 -0.08 9.92 20.29
CA GLN A 506 -0.03 8.51 19.92
C GLN A 506 1.41 8.11 19.61
N TYR A 507 1.94 7.21 20.43
CA TYR A 507 3.26 6.63 20.24
C TYR A 507 3.26 5.61 19.10
N TYR A 508 4.34 5.57 18.32
CA TYR A 508 4.42 4.68 17.16
C TYR A 508 4.45 3.20 17.54
N GLY A 509 5.21 2.83 18.58
CA GLY A 509 5.35 1.46 19.07
C GLY A 509 4.21 1.03 20.00
N LYS A 510 4.43 -0.09 20.67
CA LYS A 510 3.55 -0.62 21.73
C LYS A 510 3.89 0.03 23.07
N GLU A 511 3.01 -0.05 24.05
CA GLU A 511 3.28 0.47 25.41
C GLU A 511 4.57 -0.10 26.03
N GLU A 512 4.78 -1.40 25.90
CA GLU A 512 5.98 -2.09 26.40
C GLU A 512 7.31 -1.61 25.77
N ASP A 513 7.25 -0.92 24.62
CA ASP A 513 8.43 -0.31 24.01
C ASP A 513 8.89 0.95 24.78
N TYR A 514 8.12 1.44 25.76
CA TYR A 514 8.30 2.71 26.48
C TYR A 514 8.20 2.57 28.01
N VAL A 515 8.98 1.65 28.59
CA VAL A 515 8.92 1.22 30.02
C VAL A 515 9.25 2.32 31.06
N TYR A 516 10.03 3.34 30.70
CA TYR A 516 10.45 4.43 31.58
C TYR A 516 9.51 5.63 31.45
N ASP A 517 9.50 6.53 32.44
CA ASP A 517 8.80 7.82 32.35
C ASP A 517 9.54 8.79 31.40
N VAL A 518 9.79 8.34 30.16
CA VAL A 518 10.18 9.17 29.01
C VAL A 518 9.05 10.08 28.57
N PHE A 519 7.88 9.89 29.17
CA PHE A 519 6.69 10.66 28.96
C PHE A 519 6.75 11.94 29.77
N THR A 520 6.24 13.04 29.21
CA THR A 520 5.94 14.19 30.07
C THR A 520 4.71 13.84 30.92
N SER A 521 4.75 14.15 32.21
CA SER A 521 3.69 13.80 33.17
C SER A 521 2.30 14.38 32.84
N SER A 522 2.20 15.27 31.84
CA SER A 522 0.98 15.90 31.36
C SER A 522 0.40 15.33 30.05
N GLU A 523 1.04 14.35 29.41
CA GLU A 523 0.55 13.80 28.13
C GLU A 523 -0.56 12.74 28.33
N THR A 524 -1.65 12.85 27.56
CA THR A 524 -2.68 11.81 27.37
C THR A 524 -2.26 10.91 26.23
N ARG A 525 -2.15 9.58 26.44
CA ARG A 525 -1.35 8.70 25.58
C ARG A 525 -2.17 7.56 25.01
N SER A 526 -1.90 7.23 23.75
CA SER A 526 -2.25 5.98 23.09
C SER A 526 -1.04 5.40 22.35
N PHE A 527 -1.16 4.17 21.85
CA PHE A 527 -0.08 3.43 21.19
C PHE A 527 -0.58 2.81 19.90
N ALA A 528 0.11 3.05 18.78
CA ALA A 528 -0.24 2.49 17.48
C ALA A 528 0.23 1.03 17.31
N SER A 529 1.06 0.52 18.23
CA SER A 529 1.53 -0.86 18.26
C SER A 529 2.29 -1.30 17.00
N TYR A 530 2.90 -0.36 16.28
CA TYR A 530 3.65 -0.67 15.08
C TYR A 530 5.08 -1.11 15.37
N VAL A 531 5.57 -2.02 14.53
CA VAL A 531 6.99 -2.33 14.43
C VAL A 531 7.63 -1.40 13.38
N GLY A 532 8.82 -0.87 13.70
CA GLY A 532 9.59 -0.03 12.79
C GLY A 532 10.06 -0.78 11.53
N SER A 533 10.41 -0.01 10.49
CA SER A 533 10.86 -0.51 9.19
C SER A 533 12.29 -1.06 9.25
N GLY A 534 12.53 -2.23 8.64
CA GLY A 534 13.85 -2.85 8.60
C GLY A 534 14.84 -2.20 7.64
N ASP A 535 14.38 -1.31 6.75
CA ASP A 535 15.19 -0.61 5.76
C ASP A 535 15.12 0.91 5.90
N GLY A 536 16.09 1.62 5.31
CA GLY A 536 16.24 3.07 5.40
C GLY A 536 15.06 3.87 4.83
N ARG A 537 14.35 3.34 3.82
CA ARG A 537 13.14 3.91 3.22
C ARG A 537 11.94 3.45 4.03
N MET A 538 11.79 4.05 5.22
CA MET A 538 10.72 3.75 6.16
C MET A 538 9.34 3.70 5.47
N ILE A 539 8.56 2.68 5.80
CA ILE A 539 7.15 2.57 5.43
C ILE A 539 6.35 3.50 6.33
N LEU A 540 5.68 4.48 5.73
CA LEU A 540 4.80 5.37 6.47
C LEU A 540 3.50 4.63 6.83
N LYS A 541 3.02 4.81 8.06
CA LYS A 541 1.82 4.17 8.61
C LYS A 541 0.88 5.21 9.24
N PRO A 542 -0.44 5.01 9.18
CA PRO A 542 -1.41 5.92 9.78
C PRO A 542 -1.20 6.11 11.28
N MET A 543 -1.24 7.35 11.75
CA MET A 543 -1.22 7.76 13.15
C MET A 543 -2.37 8.72 13.42
N GLU A 544 -2.99 8.66 14.60
CA GLU A 544 -4.20 9.42 14.95
C GLU A 544 -4.21 9.87 16.41
N VAL A 545 -4.65 11.10 16.65
CA VAL A 545 -4.85 11.70 17.97
C VAL A 545 -6.12 12.54 17.96
N ILE A 546 -7.00 12.33 18.93
CA ILE A 546 -8.14 13.21 19.18
C ILE A 546 -7.76 14.25 20.23
N VAL A 547 -8.14 15.51 20.02
CA VAL A 547 -7.86 16.64 20.92
C VAL A 547 -9.08 17.54 21.05
N THR A 548 -9.37 18.00 22.26
CA THR A 548 -10.36 19.06 22.49
C THR A 548 -9.63 20.40 22.62
N VAL A 549 -10.04 21.38 21.83
CA VAL A 549 -9.54 22.75 21.85
C VAL A 549 -10.57 23.62 22.55
N ALA A 550 -10.19 24.21 23.68
CA ALA A 550 -11.05 25.10 24.45
C ALA A 550 -11.17 26.50 23.82
N GLU A 551 -12.13 27.29 24.32
CA GLU A 551 -12.26 28.69 23.90
C GLU A 551 -11.00 29.50 24.19
N GLY A 552 -10.49 30.18 23.16
CA GLY A 552 -9.24 30.94 23.23
C GLY A 552 -7.96 30.08 23.20
N GLU A 553 -8.07 28.76 23.08
CA GLU A 553 -6.93 27.85 22.99
C GLU A 553 -6.43 27.72 21.55
N SER A 554 -5.12 27.62 21.38
CA SER A 554 -4.50 27.32 20.09
C SER A 554 -4.25 25.82 19.95
N LEU A 555 -4.31 25.30 18.73
CA LEU A 555 -3.95 23.91 18.44
C LEU A 555 -2.51 23.83 17.95
N LYS A 556 -1.63 23.18 18.70
CA LYS A 556 -0.26 22.87 18.27
C LYS A 556 -0.13 21.38 18.00
N LEU A 557 0.34 21.02 16.82
CA LEU A 557 0.46 19.62 16.39
C LEU A 557 1.76 19.35 15.65
N GLY A 558 2.11 18.07 15.54
CA GLY A 558 3.24 17.60 14.74
C GLY A 558 3.86 16.32 15.28
N ILE A 559 5.17 16.18 15.14
CA ILE A 559 5.92 14.99 15.62
C ILE A 559 6.87 15.38 16.74
N ARG A 560 6.86 14.61 17.83
CA ARG A 560 7.88 14.65 18.89
C ARG A 560 8.72 13.38 18.87
N THR A 561 10.00 13.50 19.16
CA THR A 561 10.92 12.36 19.31
C THR A 561 12.13 12.71 20.18
N SER A 562 12.94 11.71 20.50
CA SER A 562 14.20 11.86 21.24
C SER A 562 15.16 10.72 20.95
N ASN A 563 16.38 10.86 21.44
CA ASN A 563 17.38 9.79 21.46
C ASN A 563 17.30 8.87 22.69
N HIS A 564 16.23 8.93 23.50
CA HIS A 564 16.03 8.03 24.63
C HIS A 564 15.44 6.70 24.17
N ARG A 565 15.91 5.60 24.78
CA ARG A 565 15.26 4.29 24.68
C ARG A 565 14.03 4.25 25.58
N GLY A 566 13.23 3.21 25.39
CA GLY A 566 12.12 2.87 26.28
C GLY A 566 12.51 2.73 27.74
N ASP A 567 13.75 2.31 28.06
CA ASP A 567 14.26 2.20 29.43
C ASP A 567 14.82 3.53 30.01
N GLY A 568 14.70 4.63 29.27
CA GLY A 568 15.19 5.96 29.66
C GLY A 568 16.68 6.19 29.39
N SER A 569 17.44 5.18 28.97
CA SER A 569 18.84 5.35 28.60
C SER A 569 19.00 6.11 27.29
N ARG A 570 20.11 6.85 27.14
CA ARG A 570 20.36 7.69 25.96
C ARG A 570 21.19 6.96 24.92
N VAL A 571 20.82 7.12 23.65
CA VAL A 571 21.59 6.63 22.51
C VAL A 571 22.35 7.79 21.86
N THR A 572 23.68 7.75 21.93
CA THR A 572 24.55 8.80 21.36
C THR A 572 25.28 8.38 20.09
N SER A 573 25.28 7.09 19.77
CA SER A 573 26.13 6.47 18.74
C SER A 573 25.49 6.31 17.37
N ASN A 574 24.18 6.53 17.24
CA ASN A 574 23.45 6.38 15.98
C ASN A 574 22.25 7.33 15.92
N ASN A 575 21.40 7.15 14.91
CA ASN A 575 20.21 7.95 14.65
C ASN A 575 18.92 7.44 15.31
N HIS A 576 19.01 6.86 16.52
CA HIS A 576 17.85 6.47 17.31
C HIS A 576 16.87 7.66 17.48
N GLY A 577 15.59 7.46 17.17
CA GLY A 577 14.56 8.50 17.16
C GLY A 577 14.37 9.22 15.82
N CYS A 578 15.09 8.83 14.76
CA CYS A 578 14.85 9.37 13.42
C CYS A 578 13.50 8.92 12.87
N PHE A 579 12.87 9.77 12.06
CA PHE A 579 11.55 9.50 11.51
C PHE A 579 11.37 10.14 10.13
N LYS A 580 10.30 9.70 9.46
CA LYS A 580 9.77 10.29 8.24
C LYS A 580 8.27 10.49 8.41
N VAL A 581 7.72 11.60 7.92
CA VAL A 581 6.29 11.91 8.08
C VAL A 581 5.72 12.56 6.82
N ASP A 582 4.46 12.29 6.55
CA ASP A 582 3.70 12.85 5.45
C ASP A 582 2.21 13.01 5.84
N HIS A 583 1.44 13.71 5.02
CA HIS A 583 -0.02 13.65 4.97
C HIS A 583 -0.73 14.01 6.29
N PHE A 584 -0.42 15.17 6.88
CA PHE A 584 -1.16 15.64 8.06
C PHE A 584 -2.62 15.97 7.71
N ARG A 585 -3.57 15.55 8.55
CA ARG A 585 -4.99 15.90 8.42
C ARG A 585 -5.59 16.41 9.72
N ILE A 586 -6.60 17.27 9.62
CA ILE A 586 -7.40 17.83 10.74
C ILE A 586 -8.87 17.79 10.36
N GLN A 587 -9.66 17.08 11.17
CA GLN A 587 -11.12 17.04 11.06
C GLN A 587 -11.74 17.47 12.37
N ARG A 588 -12.91 18.13 12.29
CA ARG A 588 -13.76 18.36 13.46
C ARG A 588 -14.62 17.11 13.69
N ILE A 589 -14.81 16.73 14.94
CA ILE A 589 -15.73 15.66 15.36
C ILE A 589 -16.85 16.31 16.16
N ASP A 590 -18.12 15.95 15.86
CA ASP A 590 -19.27 16.55 16.51
C ASP A 590 -19.43 16.11 17.98
N ALA A 591 -20.04 17.00 18.79
CA ALA A 591 -20.08 16.85 20.24
C ALA A 591 -20.99 15.70 20.74
N GLU A 592 -21.95 15.23 19.92
CA GLU A 592 -22.76 14.05 20.27
C GLU A 592 -21.89 12.78 20.32
N ASP A 593 -20.89 12.66 19.44
CA ASP A 593 -19.92 11.54 19.45
C ASP A 593 -18.92 11.63 20.61
N ALA A 594 -18.68 12.84 21.13
CA ALA A 594 -17.79 13.09 22.26
C ALA A 594 -18.43 12.84 23.65
N THR A 595 -19.76 12.75 23.75
CA THR A 595 -20.44 12.52 25.04
C THR A 595 -20.32 11.08 25.57
N ALA A 596 -19.83 10.13 24.76
CA ALA A 596 -19.48 8.77 25.21
C ALA A 596 -18.22 8.73 26.10
N ILE A 597 -17.45 9.82 26.15
CA ILE A 597 -16.14 9.88 26.84
C ILE A 597 -16.29 9.97 28.37
N ASP A 598 -17.28 10.69 28.89
CA ASP A 598 -17.32 11.04 30.32
C ASP A 598 -17.82 9.88 31.23
N ASN A 599 -18.40 8.83 30.65
CA ASN A 599 -18.87 7.66 31.41
C ASN A 599 -17.97 6.42 31.32
N THR A 600 -16.85 6.47 30.59
CA THR A 600 -15.92 5.32 30.48
C THR A 600 -14.46 5.65 30.83
N SER A 601 -14.05 6.92 30.87
CA SER A 601 -12.66 7.31 31.16
C SER A 601 -12.27 7.35 32.66
N LYS A 602 -12.99 6.65 33.54
CA LYS A 602 -12.65 6.49 34.97
C LYS A 602 -12.57 5.05 35.46
N THR A 603 -12.27 4.10 34.59
CA THR A 603 -11.72 2.82 35.04
C THR A 603 -10.32 2.64 34.47
N HIS A 604 -9.33 3.12 35.22
CA HIS A 604 -8.05 2.42 35.21
C HIS A 604 -8.35 0.94 35.48
N ASN A 605 -8.24 0.08 34.46
CA ASN A 605 -8.08 -1.34 34.70
C ASN A 605 -6.71 -1.53 35.35
N THR A 606 -6.64 -1.28 36.65
CA THR A 606 -5.59 -1.85 37.47
C THR A 606 -5.76 -3.35 37.37
N HIS A 607 -4.93 -4.03 36.60
CA HIS A 607 -4.94 -5.49 36.51
C HIS A 607 -4.88 -6.09 37.92
N GLU A 608 -6.00 -6.63 38.39
CA GLU A 608 -6.11 -7.20 39.72
C GLU A 608 -5.78 -8.69 39.65
N THR A 609 -4.89 -9.15 40.52
CA THR A 609 -4.55 -10.57 40.64
C THR A 609 -5.24 -11.14 41.87
N TYR A 610 -5.95 -12.26 41.73
CA TYR A 610 -6.65 -12.93 42.82
C TYR A 610 -6.06 -14.32 43.08
N ASP A 611 -6.11 -14.76 44.33
CA ASP A 611 -5.97 -16.19 44.62
C ASP A 611 -7.23 -16.96 44.22
N LEU A 612 -7.15 -18.30 44.20
CA LEU A 612 -8.29 -19.16 43.87
C LEU A 612 -9.47 -19.02 44.86
N GLY A 613 -9.26 -18.38 46.01
CA GLY A 613 -10.30 -18.05 46.99
C GLY A 613 -10.97 -16.69 46.73
N GLY A 614 -10.61 -16.00 45.63
CA GLY A 614 -11.16 -14.70 45.28
C GLY A 614 -10.58 -13.53 46.08
N ARG A 615 -9.47 -13.73 46.81
CA ARG A 615 -8.81 -12.67 47.56
C ARG A 615 -7.83 -11.92 46.66
N LYS A 616 -7.97 -10.59 46.62
CA LYS A 616 -7.08 -9.69 45.90
C LYS A 616 -5.66 -9.71 46.49
N MET A 617 -4.67 -9.93 45.62
CA MET A 617 -3.24 -9.90 45.94
C MET A 617 -2.68 -8.49 45.66
N GLY A 618 -1.81 -7.98 46.55
CA GLY A 618 -1.17 -6.67 46.37
C GLY A 618 -0.02 -6.71 45.33
N ASN A 619 0.39 -5.55 44.83
CA ASN A 619 1.38 -5.35 43.75
C ASN A 619 2.84 -5.76 44.09
N GLY A 620 3.04 -6.63 45.07
CA GLY A 620 4.35 -7.17 45.46
C GLY A 620 4.72 -8.43 44.67
N ARG A 621 5.95 -8.93 44.89
CA ARG A 621 6.41 -10.21 44.32
C ARG A 621 5.50 -11.35 44.82
N LEU A 622 4.68 -11.92 43.92
CA LEU A 622 3.82 -13.05 44.24
C LEU A 622 4.67 -14.27 44.63
N GLN A 623 4.18 -15.05 45.60
CA GLN A 623 4.78 -16.34 45.93
C GLN A 623 4.44 -17.36 44.82
N SER A 624 5.14 -18.50 44.78
CA SER A 624 4.83 -19.55 43.81
C SER A 624 3.42 -20.11 44.06
N GLY A 625 2.53 -20.01 43.07
CA GLY A 625 1.13 -20.44 43.17
C GLY A 625 0.36 -20.22 41.86
N ILE A 626 -0.92 -20.64 41.85
CA ILE A 626 -1.85 -20.40 40.74
C ILE A 626 -2.70 -19.18 41.10
N TYR A 627 -2.78 -18.22 40.18
CA TYR A 627 -3.50 -16.97 40.36
C TYR A 627 -4.40 -16.71 39.17
N ILE A 628 -5.50 -16.01 39.42
CA ILE A 628 -6.45 -15.57 38.40
C ILE A 628 -6.15 -14.10 38.10
N LYS A 629 -6.00 -13.77 36.82
CA LYS A 629 -5.71 -12.41 36.36
C LYS A 629 -6.78 -12.00 35.35
N ASP A 630 -7.41 -10.85 35.61
CA ASP A 630 -8.45 -10.25 34.76
C ASP A 630 -9.78 -11.02 34.63
N GLY A 631 -10.09 -11.90 35.60
CA GLY A 631 -11.39 -12.59 35.70
C GLY A 631 -11.30 -14.11 35.71
#